data_AF-A0A966UBY3-F1
#
_entry.id   AF-A0A966UBY3-F1
#
_cell.length_a   1.000
_cell.length_b   1.000
_cell.length_c   1.000
_cell.angle_alpha   90.00
_cell.angle_beta   90.00
_cell.angle_gamma   90.00
#
_symmetry.space_group_name_H-M   'P 1'
#
loop_
_entity.id
_entity.type
_entity.pdbx_description
1 polymer ?
#
loop_
_entity_poly.entity_id
_entity_poly.type
_entity_poly.pdbx_seq_one_letter_code
_entity_poly.pdbx_strand_id
1 'polypeptide(L)'
;MLETSAEKPVPVRVVSEAISDYINRLGQIWVEGEIAQLNDRAGSGMVYMRLRDPSVDMYLEVTCPRSVFKAVAPLTDNARVVINSKVNFYTPTGRLSLNAKEIRQVGVGELLARLEALKKMLAAEGLFASERKKPLPFLPKKIGLICGRASAAEKDVKENAKRRWPAVIFET
;
A
#
# COMPACT_ATOMS: atom_id res chain seq x y z
N MET A 1 29.38 20.79 1.02
CA MET A 1 29.46 19.31 1.11
C MET A 1 30.48 19.00 2.19
N LEU A 2 30.24 18.05 3.09
CA LEU A 2 31.22 17.68 4.11
C LEU A 2 32.39 16.99 3.40
N GLU A 3 33.56 17.63 3.34
CA GLU A 3 34.80 17.00 2.87
C GLU A 3 35.48 16.31 4.04
N THR A 4 35.33 14.99 4.12
CA THR A 4 35.85 14.16 5.21
C THR A 4 36.87 13.17 4.68
N SER A 5 37.97 12.99 5.38
CA SER A 5 38.97 11.94 5.11
C SER A 5 39.28 11.17 6.39
N ALA A 6 40.04 10.08 6.28
CA ALA A 6 40.48 9.32 7.44
C ALA A 6 41.35 10.16 8.39
N GLU A 7 42.12 11.10 7.84
CA GLU A 7 43.01 12.02 8.55
C GLU A 7 42.26 13.23 9.13
N LYS A 8 41.02 13.49 8.68
CA LYS A 8 40.15 14.56 9.16
C LYS A 8 38.73 14.04 9.39
N PRO A 9 38.52 13.17 10.40
CA PRO A 9 37.20 12.65 10.70
C PRO A 9 36.32 13.73 11.33
N VAL A 10 35.01 13.66 11.07
CA VAL A 10 34.01 14.50 11.74
C VAL A 10 33.32 13.72 12.86
N PRO A 11 32.92 14.39 13.96
CA PRO A 11 32.14 13.76 15.00
C PRO A 11 30.79 13.22 14.50
N VAL A 12 30.32 12.12 15.07
CA VAL A 12 29.00 11.52 14.76
C VAL A 12 27.85 12.53 14.87
N ARG A 13 27.92 13.46 15.83
CA ARG A 13 26.94 14.55 15.98
C ARG A 13 26.79 15.39 14.71
N VAL A 14 27.90 15.71 14.03
CA VAL A 14 27.90 16.57 12.83
C VAL A 14 27.19 15.86 11.68
N VAL A 15 27.39 14.54 11.56
CA VAL A 15 26.71 13.73 10.55
C VAL A 15 25.22 13.59 10.87
N SER A 16 24.85 13.33 12.13
CA SER A 16 23.45 13.20 12.56
C SER A 16 22.67 14.51 12.36
N GLU A 17 23.29 15.65 12.69
CA GLU A 17 22.74 16.99 12.45
C GLU A 17 22.58 17.26 10.94
N ALA A 18 23.59 16.93 10.12
CA ALA A 18 23.52 17.10 8.68
C ALA A 18 22.41 16.23 8.04
N ILE A 19 22.20 15.01 8.52
CA ILE A 19 21.10 14.14 8.08
C ILE A 19 19.75 14.77 8.46
N SER A 20 19.61 15.26 9.69
CA SER A 20 18.41 15.95 10.16
C SER A 20 18.08 17.15 9.27
N ASP A 21 19.08 17.98 8.96
CA ASP A 21 18.92 19.15 8.09
C ASP A 21 18.50 18.76 6.68
N TYR A 22 19.09 17.70 6.12
CA TYR A 22 18.73 17.21 4.80
C TYR A 22 17.29 16.69 4.77
N ILE A 23 16.89 15.92 5.79
CA ILE A 23 15.52 15.41 5.92
C ILE A 23 14.53 16.56 6.10
N ASN A 24 14.87 17.58 6.89
CA ASN A 24 14.01 18.74 7.11
C ASN A 24 13.69 19.51 5.81
N ARG A 25 14.54 19.42 4.78
CA ARG A 25 14.28 20.02 3.45
C ARG A 25 13.13 19.35 2.69
N LEU A 26 12.74 18.12 3.04
CA LEU A 26 11.52 17.48 2.50
C LEU A 26 10.26 18.29 2.85
N GLY A 27 10.31 19.07 3.93
CA GLY A 27 9.21 19.92 4.32
C GLY A 27 7.96 19.12 4.71
N GLN A 28 6.80 19.62 4.28
CA GLN A 28 5.50 19.01 4.54
C GLN A 28 5.10 18.16 3.33
N ILE A 29 4.80 16.88 3.57
CA ILE A 29 4.52 15.89 2.53
C ILE A 29 3.19 15.19 2.78
N TRP A 30 2.60 14.70 1.70
CA TRP A 30 1.45 13.79 1.76
C TRP A 30 1.93 12.37 1.51
N VAL A 31 1.52 11.44 2.37
CA VAL A 31 1.89 10.03 2.27
C VAL A 31 0.61 9.20 2.29
N GLU A 32 0.50 8.26 1.36
CA GLU A 32 -0.56 7.28 1.31
C GLU A 32 -0.04 5.93 1.85
N GLY A 33 -0.86 5.25 2.65
CA GLY A 33 -0.50 3.92 3.14
C GLY A 33 -1.65 3.26 3.88
N GLU A 34 -1.43 2.01 4.29
CA GLU A 34 -2.38 1.25 5.10
C GLU A 34 -1.89 1.19 6.54
N ILE A 35 -2.80 1.35 7.51
CA ILE A 35 -2.47 1.23 8.93
C ILE A 35 -2.18 -0.24 9.24
N ALA A 36 -0.91 -0.58 9.43
CA ALA A 36 -0.48 -1.93 9.80
C ALA A 36 -0.60 -2.18 11.30
N GLN A 37 -0.42 -1.14 12.11
CA GLN A 37 -0.55 -1.20 13.55
C GLN A 37 -1.01 0.15 14.09
N LEU A 38 -1.97 0.13 14.99
CA LEU A 38 -2.45 1.31 15.71
C LEU A 38 -2.25 1.11 17.22
N ASN A 39 -1.52 2.02 17.86
CA ASN A 39 -1.32 2.03 19.30
C ASN A 39 -1.98 3.28 19.90
N ASP A 40 -3.27 3.13 20.23
CA ASP A 40 -4.01 4.13 21.01
C ASP A 40 -3.94 3.78 22.50
N ARG A 41 -3.11 4.50 23.25
CA ARG A 41 -3.04 4.38 24.72
C ARG A 41 -3.98 5.38 25.38
N ALA A 42 -4.92 4.89 26.18
CA ALA A 42 -5.79 5.72 27.01
C ALA A 42 -4.96 6.65 27.91
N GLY A 43 -5.20 7.97 27.82
CA GLY A 43 -4.48 9.00 28.58
C GLY A 43 -3.27 9.62 27.89
N SER A 44 -2.79 9.06 26.77
CA SER A 44 -1.72 9.69 25.97
C SER A 44 -2.27 10.83 25.10
N GLY A 45 -1.57 11.97 25.06
CA GLY A 45 -1.86 13.06 24.12
C GLY A 45 -1.51 12.74 22.66
N MET A 46 -0.75 11.66 22.44
CA MET A 46 -0.27 11.19 21.14
C MET A 46 -0.71 9.76 20.87
N VAL A 47 -1.05 9.49 19.62
CA VAL A 47 -1.35 8.16 19.07
C VAL A 47 -0.20 7.78 18.15
N TYR A 48 0.31 6.56 18.30
CA TYR A 48 1.38 6.05 17.45
C TYR A 48 0.80 5.02 16.49
N MET A 49 1.18 5.10 15.22
CA MET A 49 0.73 4.16 14.21
C MET A 49 1.87 3.81 13.25
N ARG A 50 1.79 2.63 12.66
CA ARG A 50 2.72 2.16 11.64
C ARG A 50 1.98 2.07 10.33
N LEU A 51 2.43 2.83 9.33
CA LEU A 51 1.93 2.72 7.96
C LEU A 51 2.75 1.68 7.21
N ARG A 52 2.07 0.90 6.37
CA ARG A 52 2.69 0.04 5.37
C ARG A 52 2.33 0.48 3.96
N ASP A 53 3.24 0.27 3.03
CA ASP A 53 2.91 0.34 1.61
C ASP A 53 2.15 -0.95 1.20
N PRO A 54 1.09 -0.85 0.37
CA PRO A 54 0.34 -2.01 -0.08
C PRO A 54 1.04 -2.84 -1.17
N SER A 55 2.02 -2.26 -1.87
CA SER A 55 2.72 -2.87 -3.01
C SER A 55 4.09 -3.44 -2.63
N VAL A 56 4.74 -2.86 -1.62
CA VAL A 56 6.08 -3.26 -1.17
C VAL A 56 6.15 -3.37 0.35
N ASP A 57 7.04 -4.23 0.86
CA ASP A 57 7.23 -4.43 2.31
C ASP A 57 8.04 -3.27 2.92
N MET A 58 7.42 -2.10 2.98
CA MET A 58 7.99 -0.88 3.54
C MET A 58 7.07 -0.31 4.61
N TYR A 59 7.67 0.22 5.68
CA TYR A 59 6.92 0.78 6.80
C TYR A 59 7.48 2.12 7.25
N LEU A 60 6.59 3.00 7.68
CA LEU A 60 6.94 4.25 8.35
C LEU A 60 6.16 4.39 9.64
N GLU A 61 6.85 4.87 10.67
CA GLU A 61 6.22 5.19 11.94
C GLU A 61 5.65 6.59 11.89
N VAL A 62 4.45 6.75 12.44
CA VAL A 62 3.72 8.02 12.47
C VAL A 62 3.32 8.31 13.90
N THR A 63 3.65 9.52 14.35
CA THR A 63 3.13 10.11 15.59
C THR A 63 2.01 11.07 15.23
N CYS A 64 0.84 10.86 15.81
CA CYS A 64 -0.35 11.65 15.54
C CYS A 64 -0.89 12.28 16.84
N PRO A 65 -1.12 13.60 16.88
CA PRO A 65 -1.83 14.22 17.99
C PRO A 65 -3.23 13.62 18.16
N ARG A 66 -3.67 13.40 19.39
CA ARG A 66 -4.97 12.77 19.68
C ARG A 66 -6.16 13.53 19.10
N SER A 67 -6.08 14.86 18.98
CA SER A 67 -7.11 15.69 18.34
C SER A 67 -7.28 15.36 16.85
N VAL A 68 -6.17 15.18 16.12
CA VAL A 68 -6.16 14.85 14.69
C VAL A 68 -6.71 13.43 14.48
N PHE A 69 -6.28 12.48 15.32
CA PHE A 69 -6.79 11.10 15.25
C PHE A 69 -8.30 11.03 15.50
N LYS A 70 -8.83 11.76 16.50
CA LYS A 70 -10.26 11.80 16.81
C LYS A 70 -11.13 12.34 15.67
N ALA A 71 -10.60 13.23 14.83
CA ALA A 71 -11.34 13.79 13.69
C ALA A 71 -11.64 12.77 12.59
N VAL A 72 -10.90 11.66 12.54
CA VAL A 72 -10.99 10.62 11.49
C VAL A 72 -11.40 9.27 12.07
N ALA A 73 -11.48 9.15 13.39
CA ALA A 73 -11.94 7.94 14.04
C ALA A 73 -13.41 7.62 13.67
N PRO A 74 -13.78 6.33 13.54
CA PRO A 74 -12.97 5.14 13.80
C PRO A 74 -12.06 4.76 12.62
N LEU A 75 -10.77 4.56 12.90
CA LEU A 75 -9.82 3.93 11.98
C LEU A 75 -9.65 2.47 12.38
N THR A 76 -9.86 1.55 11.44
CA THR A 76 -9.63 0.12 11.64
C THR A 76 -8.21 -0.25 11.24
N ASP A 77 -7.70 -1.37 11.75
CA ASP A 77 -6.50 -1.99 11.18
C ASP A 77 -6.72 -2.28 9.69
N ASN A 78 -5.66 -2.12 8.89
CA ASN A 78 -5.66 -2.14 7.43
C ASN A 78 -6.47 -1.01 6.74
N ALA A 79 -6.92 0.02 7.46
CA ALA A 79 -7.52 1.17 6.82
C ALA A 79 -6.47 1.91 5.96
N ARG A 80 -6.86 2.23 4.72
CA ARG A 80 -6.07 3.04 3.81
C ARG A 80 -6.28 4.52 4.13
N VAL A 81 -5.18 5.23 4.32
CA VAL A 81 -5.19 6.62 4.78
C VAL A 81 -4.19 7.44 3.97
N VAL A 82 -4.54 8.71 3.80
CA VAL A 82 -3.67 9.75 3.27
C VAL A 82 -3.34 10.71 4.40
N ILE A 83 -2.06 10.88 4.69
CA ILE A 83 -1.58 11.61 5.85
C ILE A 83 -0.72 12.78 5.38
N ASN A 84 -1.12 13.97 5.77
CA ASN A 84 -0.26 15.14 5.70
C ASN A 84 0.68 15.12 6.91
N SER A 85 1.98 15.04 6.66
CA SER A 85 2.97 14.95 7.71
C SER A 85 4.24 15.74 7.44
N LYS A 86 4.98 16.00 8.51
CA LYS A 86 6.37 16.45 8.44
C LYS A 86 7.28 15.31 8.88
N VAL A 87 8.34 15.05 8.11
CA VAL A 87 9.35 14.06 8.52
C VAL A 87 10.11 14.58 9.73
N ASN A 88 10.31 13.72 10.71
CA ASN A 88 11.03 13.98 11.94
C ASN A 88 12.17 12.97 12.06
N PHE A 89 13.37 13.47 12.31
CA PHE A 89 14.56 12.65 12.53
C PHE A 89 15.06 12.89 13.95
N TYR A 90 14.99 11.85 14.80
CA TYR A 90 15.43 11.94 16.18
C TYR A 90 16.95 11.69 16.26
N THR A 91 17.72 12.77 16.32
CA THR A 91 19.19 12.76 16.22
C THR A 91 19.92 11.85 17.21
N PRO A 92 19.45 11.60 18.46
CA PRO A 92 20.16 10.72 19.39
C PRO A 92 20.13 9.24 19.00
N THR A 93 19.05 8.75 18.37
CA THR A 93 18.92 7.33 18.00
C THR A 93 18.82 7.10 16.49
N GLY A 94 18.79 8.16 15.69
CA GLY A 94 18.61 8.09 14.23
C GLY A 94 17.23 7.59 13.80
N ARG A 95 16.23 7.62 14.69
CA ARG A 95 14.88 7.13 14.40
C ARG A 95 14.14 8.13 13.52
N LEU A 96 13.62 7.65 12.39
CA LEU A 96 12.80 8.43 11.48
C LEU A 96 11.32 8.17 11.76
N SER A 97 10.55 9.23 11.92
CA SER A 97 9.10 9.17 12.08
C SER A 97 8.42 10.30 11.33
N LEU A 98 7.13 10.16 11.07
CA LEU A 98 6.29 11.19 10.50
C LEU A 98 5.43 11.81 11.60
N ASN A 99 5.39 13.13 11.68
CA ASN A 99 4.45 13.84 12.54
C ASN A 99 3.21 14.19 11.72
N ALA A 100 2.09 13.51 11.99
CA ALA A 100 0.84 13.74 11.29
C ALA A 100 0.22 15.08 11.73
N LYS A 101 -0.08 15.93 10.75
CA LYS A 101 -0.85 17.17 10.93
C LYS A 101 -2.32 16.99 10.55
N GLU A 102 -2.57 16.21 9.51
CA GLU A 102 -3.90 15.94 8.99
C GLU A 102 -3.94 14.49 8.52
N ILE A 103 -5.04 13.80 8.79
CA ILE A 103 -5.30 12.44 8.32
C ILE A 103 -6.60 12.48 7.54
N ARG A 104 -6.64 11.77 6.41
CA ARG A 104 -7.85 11.53 5.63
C ARG A 104 -7.97 10.05 5.38
N GLN A 105 -9.12 9.48 5.70
CA GLN A 105 -9.40 8.11 5.34
C GLN A 105 -9.72 8.05 3.85
N VAL A 106 -8.98 7.21 3.11
CA VAL A 106 -9.32 6.91 1.72
C VAL A 106 -10.46 5.89 1.79
N GLY A 107 -11.69 6.41 1.77
CA GLY A 107 -12.88 5.58 1.86
C GLY A 107 -13.07 4.68 0.63
N VAL A 108 -13.79 3.58 0.81
CA VAL A 108 -14.30 2.71 -0.28
C VAL A 108 -14.96 3.53 -1.39
N GLY A 109 -15.58 4.67 -1.07
CA GLY A 109 -16.23 5.57 -2.02
C GLY A 109 -15.29 6.19 -3.06
N GLU A 110 -14.04 6.54 -2.73
CA GLU A 110 -13.10 7.10 -3.70
C GLU A 110 -12.57 6.02 -4.65
N LEU A 111 -12.31 4.82 -4.10
CA LEU A 111 -11.95 3.65 -4.91
C LEU A 111 -13.10 3.24 -5.84
N LEU A 112 -14.33 3.23 -5.33
CA LEU A 112 -15.54 3.00 -6.13
C LEU A 112 -15.73 4.09 -7.17
N ALA A 113 -15.55 5.36 -6.83
CA ALA A 113 -15.64 6.47 -7.78
C ALA A 113 -14.58 6.35 -8.89
N ARG A 114 -13.35 5.96 -8.54
CA ARG A 114 -12.28 5.70 -9.52
C ARG A 114 -12.60 4.49 -10.38
N LEU A 115 -13.12 3.41 -9.81
CA LEU A 115 -13.58 2.22 -10.54
C LEU A 115 -14.76 2.53 -11.48
N GLU A 116 -15.69 3.37 -11.02
CA GLU A 116 -16.85 3.81 -11.79
C GLU A 116 -16.44 4.74 -12.94
N ALA A 117 -15.50 5.66 -12.70
CA ALA A 117 -14.90 6.49 -13.74
C ALA A 117 -14.18 5.63 -14.79
N LEU A 118 -13.42 4.62 -14.35
CA LEU A 118 -12.69 3.70 -15.22
C LEU A 118 -13.67 2.81 -16.03
N LYS A 119 -14.74 2.31 -15.41
CA LYS A 119 -15.84 1.63 -16.10
C LYS A 119 -16.49 2.53 -17.16
N LYS A 120 -16.76 3.80 -16.83
CA LYS A 120 -17.35 4.75 -17.79
C LYS A 120 -16.42 5.03 -18.97
N MET A 121 -15.12 5.20 -18.74
CA MET A 121 -14.14 5.33 -19.83
C MET A 121 -14.11 4.09 -20.73
N LEU A 122 -13.96 2.90 -20.14
CA LEU A 122 -13.93 1.64 -20.92
C LEU A 122 -15.26 1.38 -21.65
N ALA A 123 -16.39 1.82 -21.07
CA ALA A 123 -17.69 1.79 -21.73
C ALA A 123 -17.77 2.77 -22.91
N ALA A 124 -17.23 3.98 -22.77
CA ALA A 124 -17.16 4.98 -23.84
C ALA A 124 -16.26 4.53 -25.00
N GLU A 125 -15.18 3.79 -24.71
CA GLU A 125 -14.35 3.10 -25.71
C GLU A 125 -15.08 1.91 -26.36
N GLY A 126 -16.31 1.61 -25.95
CA GLY A 126 -17.14 0.55 -26.51
C GLY A 126 -16.63 -0.85 -26.18
N LEU A 127 -15.77 -1.01 -25.17
CA LEU A 127 -15.21 -2.33 -24.80
C LEU A 127 -16.27 -3.27 -24.19
N PHE A 128 -17.37 -2.71 -23.68
CA PHE A 128 -18.49 -3.47 -23.14
C PHE A 128 -19.68 -3.60 -24.10
N ALA A 129 -19.58 -3.07 -25.33
CA ALA A 129 -20.66 -3.09 -26.32
C ALA A 129 -21.12 -4.54 -26.58
N SER A 130 -22.42 -4.79 -26.45
CA SER A 130 -23.01 -6.12 -26.67
C SER A 130 -22.75 -6.64 -28.08
N GLU A 131 -22.65 -5.74 -29.06
CA GLU A 131 -22.31 -6.04 -30.47
C GLU A 131 -20.91 -6.65 -30.65
N ARG A 132 -19.97 -6.35 -29.72
CA ARG A 132 -18.62 -6.92 -29.72
C ARG A 132 -18.52 -8.23 -28.96
N LYS A 133 -19.57 -8.61 -28.21
CA LYS A 133 -19.56 -9.86 -27.45
C LYS A 133 -19.73 -11.02 -28.42
N LYS A 134 -18.75 -11.92 -28.42
CA LYS A 134 -18.84 -13.17 -29.17
C LYS A 134 -19.72 -14.16 -28.40
N PRO A 135 -20.59 -14.91 -29.10
CA PRO A 135 -21.34 -15.98 -28.45
C PRO A 135 -20.37 -16.97 -27.80
N LEU A 136 -20.63 -17.30 -26.53
CA LEU A 136 -19.82 -18.27 -25.81
C LEU A 136 -20.06 -19.65 -26.43
N PRO A 137 -19.00 -20.42 -26.73
CA PRO A 137 -19.18 -21.79 -27.19
C PRO A 137 -19.82 -22.62 -26.06
N PHE A 138 -20.66 -23.58 -26.43
CA PHE A 138 -21.29 -24.49 -25.46
C PHE A 138 -20.26 -25.24 -24.61
N LEU A 139 -19.10 -25.60 -25.21
CA LEU A 139 -17.95 -26.18 -24.52
C LEU A 139 -16.69 -25.33 -24.77
N PRO A 140 -15.92 -24.99 -23.72
CA PRO A 140 -14.69 -24.22 -23.87
C PRO A 140 -13.62 -25.05 -24.60
N LYS A 141 -12.96 -24.49 -25.61
CA LYS A 141 -11.93 -25.23 -26.37
C LYS A 141 -10.65 -25.48 -25.56
N LYS A 142 -10.39 -24.64 -24.56
CA LYS A 142 -9.23 -24.71 -23.67
C LYS A 142 -9.55 -24.03 -22.34
N ILE A 143 -8.98 -24.50 -21.24
CA ILE A 143 -9.14 -23.95 -19.90
C ILE A 143 -7.81 -23.37 -19.43
N GLY A 144 -7.76 -22.07 -19.15
CA GLY A 144 -6.63 -21.43 -18.47
C GLY A 144 -6.67 -21.71 -16.96
N LEU A 145 -5.60 -22.27 -16.38
CA LEU A 145 -5.50 -22.63 -14.98
C LEU A 145 -4.33 -21.88 -14.33
N ILE A 146 -4.64 -20.87 -13.52
CA ILE A 146 -3.64 -20.06 -12.81
C ILE A 146 -3.53 -20.59 -11.38
N CYS A 147 -2.38 -21.18 -11.05
CA CYS A 147 -2.09 -21.73 -9.73
C CYS A 147 -0.60 -21.60 -9.38
N GLY A 148 -0.27 -21.71 -8.09
CA GLY A 148 1.12 -21.74 -7.64
C GLY A 148 1.92 -22.89 -8.29
N ARG A 149 3.20 -22.65 -8.60
CA ARG A 149 4.09 -23.62 -9.27
C ARG A 149 4.08 -24.97 -8.53
N ALA A 150 3.74 -26.05 -9.26
CA ALA A 150 3.69 -27.43 -8.76
C ALA A 150 2.74 -27.65 -7.57
N SER A 151 1.69 -26.85 -7.45
CA SER A 151 0.71 -26.99 -6.37
C SER A 151 -0.10 -28.28 -6.49
N ALA A 152 -0.51 -28.85 -5.35
CA ALA A 152 -1.44 -29.98 -5.31
C ALA A 152 -2.80 -29.61 -5.94
N ALA A 153 -3.21 -28.34 -5.82
CA ALA A 153 -4.43 -27.82 -6.43
C ALA A 153 -4.41 -27.92 -7.97
N GLU A 154 -3.27 -27.70 -8.61
CA GLU A 154 -3.13 -27.86 -10.05
C GLU A 154 -3.46 -29.29 -10.49
N LYS A 155 -2.88 -30.27 -9.78
CA LYS A 155 -3.03 -31.69 -10.08
C LYS A 155 -4.48 -32.12 -9.89
N ASP A 156 -5.09 -31.72 -8.78
CA ASP A 156 -6.46 -32.08 -8.45
C ASP A 156 -7.46 -31.54 -9.48
N VAL A 157 -7.31 -30.28 -9.90
CA VAL A 157 -8.18 -29.68 -10.93
C VAL A 157 -8.00 -30.39 -12.28
N LYS A 158 -6.75 -30.67 -12.69
CA LYS A 158 -6.48 -31.37 -13.95
C LYS A 158 -7.02 -32.80 -13.94
N GLU A 159 -6.87 -33.53 -12.84
CA GLU A 159 -7.32 -34.92 -12.72
C GLU A 159 -8.85 -35.02 -12.68
N ASN A 160 -9.51 -34.22 -11.84
CA ASN A 160 -10.98 -34.20 -11.76
C ASN A 160 -11.62 -33.78 -13.09
N ALA A 161 -11.04 -32.78 -13.77
CA ALA A 161 -11.55 -32.34 -15.06
C ALA A 161 -11.37 -33.42 -16.14
N LYS A 162 -10.20 -34.07 -16.23
CA LYS A 162 -9.96 -35.15 -17.19
C LYS A 162 -10.84 -36.37 -16.94
N ARG A 163 -11.15 -36.68 -15.68
CA ARG A 163 -12.05 -37.79 -15.33
C ARG A 163 -13.48 -37.56 -15.85
N ARG A 164 -13.96 -36.32 -15.81
CA ARG A 164 -15.32 -35.95 -16.25
C ARG A 164 -15.39 -35.60 -17.74
N TRP A 165 -14.29 -35.08 -18.27
CA TRP A 165 -14.15 -34.66 -19.66
C TRP A 165 -12.75 -35.00 -20.19
N PRO A 166 -12.56 -36.21 -20.75
CA PRO A 166 -11.23 -36.68 -21.16
C PRO A 166 -10.54 -35.82 -22.23
N ALA A 167 -11.31 -35.13 -23.07
CA ALA A 167 -10.80 -34.26 -24.14
C ALA A 167 -10.47 -32.84 -23.67
N VAL A 168 -10.54 -32.53 -22.36
CA VAL A 168 -10.25 -31.20 -21.83
C VAL A 168 -8.78 -30.83 -22.03
N ILE A 169 -8.53 -29.63 -22.54
CA ILE A 169 -7.18 -29.09 -22.76
C ILE A 169 -6.96 -27.93 -21.78
N PHE A 170 -5.82 -27.95 -21.08
CA PHE A 170 -5.43 -26.91 -20.14
C PHE A 170 -4.28 -26.05 -20.66
N GLU A 171 -4.27 -24.77 -20.30
CA GLU A 171 -3.14 -23.84 -20.39
C GLU A 171 -2.83 -23.37 -18.97
N THR A 172 -1.59 -23.51 -18.50
CA THR A 172 -1.17 -23.12 -17.13
C THR A 172 -0.10 -22.07 -17.19
#